data_AF-A0AA96UQ30-F1
#
_entry.id   AF-A0AA96UQ30-F1
#
_cell.length_a   1.000
_cell.length_b   1.000
_cell.length_c   1.000
_cell.angle_alpha   90.00
_cell.angle_beta   90.00
_cell.angle_gamma   90.00
#
_symmetry.space_group_name_H-M   'P 1'
#
loop_
_entity.id
_entity.type
_entity.pdbx_description
1 polymer ?
#
loop_
_entity_poly.entity_id
_entity_poly.type
_entity_poly.pdbx_seq_one_letter_code
_entity_poly.pdbx_strand_id
1 'polypeptide(L)'
;MNQKTYIEMSRTSQYINKMREYSVLIDGAEMGTIKDGGRLRIDLPPGEHVIQVKIAWCTSPTLRFTLAEGEVLKFRCGSPLRGWKLLLALFSVLGRPENYLFIEQEEEKKLCGDFVV
;
A
#
# COMPACT_ATOMS: atom_id res chain seq x y z
N MET A 1 28.11 9.29 0.54
CA MET A 1 26.95 9.76 1.33
C MET A 1 25.83 8.77 1.06
N ASN A 2 25.45 7.93 2.03
CA ASN A 2 24.35 6.98 1.80
C ASN A 2 23.05 7.78 1.77
N GLN A 3 22.52 8.03 0.57
CA GLN A 3 21.20 8.63 0.44
C GLN A 3 20.18 7.61 0.94
N LYS A 4 19.27 8.04 1.82
CA LYS A 4 18.28 7.15 2.42
C LYS A 4 17.18 6.88 1.40
N THR A 5 17.14 5.64 0.92
CA THR A 5 16.11 5.09 0.06
C THR A 5 15.01 4.45 0.92
N TYR A 6 13.75 4.84 0.70
CA TYR A 6 12.63 4.32 1.48
C TYR A 6 11.30 4.44 0.74
N ILE A 7 10.30 3.72 1.22
CA ILE A 7 8.93 3.88 0.76
C ILE A 7 8.04 4.45 1.86
N GLU A 8 7.03 5.23 1.46
CA GLU A 8 5.98 5.71 2.33
C GLU A 8 4.66 5.05 1.97
N MET A 9 4.07 4.37 2.95
CA MET A 9 2.76 3.78 2.84
C MET A 9 1.73 4.68 3.51
N SER A 10 0.62 4.94 2.83
CA SER A 10 -0.56 5.59 3.39
C SER A 10 -1.77 4.65 3.34
N ARG A 11 -2.58 4.67 4.39
CA ARG A 11 -3.86 3.93 4.41
C ARG A 11 -5.02 4.90 4.35
N THR A 12 -5.91 4.67 3.38
CA THR A 12 -7.17 5.40 3.27
C THR A 12 -8.03 5.13 4.52
N SER A 13 -8.50 6.18 5.18
CA SER A 13 -9.45 6.02 6.30
C SER A 13 -10.82 5.61 5.77
N GLN A 14 -11.34 4.48 6.23
CA GLN A 14 -12.61 3.91 5.76
C GLN A 14 -13.36 3.25 6.92
N TYR A 15 -14.70 3.31 6.90
CA TYR A 15 -15.53 2.63 7.91
C TYR A 15 -15.31 1.11 7.90
N ILE A 16 -15.15 0.52 6.72
CA ILE A 16 -14.76 -0.88 6.61
C ILE A 16 -13.33 -1.07 7.13
N ASN A 17 -13.14 -2.08 7.97
CA ASN A 17 -11.87 -2.39 8.62
C ASN A 17 -11.31 -1.29 9.55
N LYS A 18 -12.11 -0.31 9.97
CA LYS A 18 -11.66 0.83 10.80
C LYS A 18 -10.90 0.41 12.07
N MET A 19 -11.35 -0.68 12.70
CA MET A 19 -10.75 -1.24 13.93
C MET A 19 -9.62 -2.26 13.67
N ARG A 20 -9.29 -2.54 12.40
CA ARG A 20 -8.28 -3.54 12.01
C ARG A 20 -7.04 -2.82 11.52
N GLU A 21 -5.88 -3.40 11.74
CA GLU A 21 -4.62 -2.93 11.17
C GLU A 21 -4.33 -3.68 9.86
N TYR A 22 -3.66 -3.01 8.93
CA TYR A 22 -3.22 -3.62 7.68
C TYR A 22 -1.75 -3.96 7.83
N SER A 23 -1.36 -5.23 7.68
CA SER A 23 0.05 -5.60 7.62
C SER A 23 0.59 -5.33 6.22
N VAL A 24 1.77 -4.71 6.15
CA VAL A 24 2.52 -4.46 4.91
C VAL A 24 3.58 -5.56 4.75
N LEU A 25 3.59 -6.19 3.59
CA LEU A 25 4.60 -7.19 3.23
C LEU A 25 5.46 -6.66 2.09
N ILE A 26 6.77 -6.80 2.23
CA ILE A 26 7.76 -6.54 1.19
C ILE A 26 8.50 -7.86 0.94
N ASP A 27 8.54 -8.30 -0.32
CA ASP A 27 9.17 -9.56 -0.74
C ASP A 27 8.71 -10.78 0.09
N GLY A 28 7.45 -10.75 0.52
CA GLY A 28 6.82 -11.78 1.36
C GLY A 28 7.07 -11.65 2.86
N ALA A 29 7.97 -10.77 3.31
CA ALA A 29 8.25 -10.51 4.72
C ALA A 29 7.38 -9.37 5.27
N GLU A 30 6.81 -9.54 6.47
CA GLU A 30 6.01 -8.50 7.13
C GLU A 30 6.91 -7.40 7.72
N MET A 31 6.74 -6.18 7.24
CA MET A 31 7.58 -5.03 7.62
C MET A 31 6.93 -4.13 8.69
N GLY A 32 5.62 -4.28 8.92
CA GLY A 32 4.89 -3.52 9.92
C GLY A 32 3.40 -3.42 9.64
N THR A 33 2.68 -2.69 10.49
CA THR A 33 1.23 -2.51 10.38
C THR A 33 0.82 -1.04 10.27
N ILE A 34 -0.32 -0.80 9.60
CA ILE A 34 -0.89 0.55 9.40
C ILE A 34 -2.31 0.59 9.95
N LYS A 35 -2.52 1.45 10.96
CA LYS A 35 -3.84 1.77 11.52
C LYS A 35 -4.68 2.57 10.52
N ASP A 36 -5.99 2.65 10.76
CA ASP A 36 -6.89 3.46 9.92
C ASP A 36 -6.39 4.91 9.78
N GLY A 37 -6.31 5.40 8.53
CA GLY A 37 -5.77 6.74 8.23
C GLY A 37 -4.26 6.90 8.46
N GLY A 38 -3.57 5.84 8.89
CA GLY A 38 -2.17 5.87 9.29
C GLY A 38 -1.20 5.91 8.12
N ARG A 39 0.08 6.05 8.49
CA ARG A 39 1.22 5.99 7.57
C ARG A 39 2.32 5.12 8.17
N LEU A 40 3.11 4.49 7.30
CA LEU A 40 4.28 3.71 7.67
C LEU A 40 5.41 4.01 6.70
N ARG A 41 6.60 4.26 7.22
CA ARG A 41 7.83 4.39 6.45
C ARG A 41 8.63 3.10 6.57
N ILE A 42 9.13 2.59 5.45
CA ILE A 42 9.96 1.38 5.39
C ILE A 42 11.23 1.74 4.62
N ASP A 43 12.37 1.71 5.30
CA ASP A 43 13.67 1.87 4.64
C ASP A 43 13.99 0.56 3.89
N LEU A 44 14.37 0.67 2.62
CA LEU A 44 14.63 -0.47 1.73
C LEU A 44 15.93 -0.24 0.94
N PRO A 45 16.67 -1.30 0.61
CA PRO A 45 17.78 -1.18 -0.33
C PRO A 45 17.24 -0.79 -1.73
N PRO A 46 18.05 -0.14 -2.58
CA PRO A 46 17.71 0.03 -3.98
C PRO A 46 17.58 -1.34 -4.69
N GLY A 47 16.62 -1.47 -5.60
CA GLY A 47 16.39 -2.71 -6.33
C GLY A 47 14.94 -2.94 -6.72
N GLU A 48 14.67 -4.14 -7.22
CA GLU A 48 13.31 -4.60 -7.49
C GLU A 48 12.70 -5.23 -6.24
N HIS A 49 11.48 -4.83 -5.94
CA HIS A 49 10.73 -5.31 -4.79
C HIS A 49 9.28 -5.59 -5.15
N VAL A 50 8.64 -6.39 -4.32
CA VAL A 50 7.21 -6.68 -4.39
C VAL A 50 6.53 -6.24 -3.11
N ILE A 51 5.46 -5.45 -3.23
CA ILE A 51 4.64 -5.02 -2.09
C ILE A 51 3.25 -5.64 -2.11
N GLN A 52 2.75 -5.98 -0.93
CA GLN A 52 1.40 -6.47 -0.70
C GLN A 52 0.88 -5.97 0.65
N VAL A 53 -0.45 -5.82 0.79
CA VAL A 53 -1.08 -5.59 2.10
C VAL A 53 -2.04 -6.72 2.44
N LYS A 54 -2.15 -7.04 3.73
CA LYS A 54 -3.04 -8.10 4.24
C LYS A 54 -3.84 -7.67 5.46
N ILE A 55 -4.99 -8.30 5.64
CA ILE A 55 -5.74 -8.37 6.90
C ILE A 55 -6.21 -9.80 7.08
N ALA A 56 -5.77 -10.47 8.15
CA ALA A 56 -6.03 -11.90 8.36
C ALA A 56 -5.67 -12.72 7.09
N TRP A 57 -6.61 -13.50 6.54
CA TRP A 57 -6.41 -14.29 5.32
C TRP A 57 -6.72 -13.53 4.01
N CYS A 58 -7.12 -12.26 4.09
CA CYS A 58 -7.40 -11.45 2.91
C CYS A 58 -6.17 -10.63 2.50
N THR A 59 -5.83 -10.67 1.21
CA THR A 59 -4.65 -10.00 0.66
C THR A 59 -5.01 -9.09 -0.51
N SER A 60 -4.23 -8.04 -0.72
CA SER A 60 -4.25 -7.30 -1.98
C SER A 60 -3.59 -8.11 -3.10
N PRO A 61 -3.79 -7.72 -4.37
CA PRO A 61 -2.84 -8.04 -5.42
C PRO A 61 -1.42 -7.59 -5.03
N THR A 62 -0.42 -8.31 -5.52
CA THR A 62 0.99 -7.91 -5.40
C THR A 62 1.32 -6.82 -6.42
N LEU A 63 2.03 -5.79 -6.00
CA LEU A 63 2.53 -4.73 -6.87
C LEU A 63 4.05 -4.79 -6.92
N ARG A 64 4.62 -4.87 -8.13
CA ARG A 64 6.07 -4.82 -8.35
C ARG A 64 6.50 -3.37 -8.53
N PHE A 65 7.62 -2.99 -7.94
CA PHE A 65 8.21 -1.66 -8.11
C PHE A 65 9.74 -1.74 -8.11
N THR A 66 10.38 -0.76 -8.73
CA THR A 66 11.83 -0.58 -8.72
C THR A 66 12.13 0.68 -7.93
N LEU A 67 13.08 0.59 -7.02
CA LEU A 67 13.46 1.68 -6.13
C LEU A 67 14.92 2.05 -6.38
N ALA A 68 15.16 3.29 -6.83
CA ALA A 68 16.50 3.79 -7.10
C ALA A 68 17.21 4.30 -5.84
N GLU A 69 18.53 4.46 -5.92
CA GLU A 69 19.32 5.05 -4.84
C GLU A 69 18.89 6.51 -4.59
N GLY A 70 18.63 6.84 -3.32
CA GLY A 70 18.09 8.14 -2.91
C GLY A 70 16.62 8.39 -3.27
N GLU A 71 15.93 7.41 -3.87
CA GLU A 71 14.52 7.56 -4.25
C GLU A 71 13.57 7.33 -3.06
N VAL A 72 12.45 8.05 -3.11
CA VAL A 72 11.33 7.86 -2.20
C VAL A 72 10.08 7.61 -3.02
N LEU A 73 9.47 6.44 -2.84
CA LEU A 73 8.21 6.10 -3.49
C LEU A 73 7.05 6.12 -2.49
N LYS A 74 5.89 6.61 -2.95
CA LYS A 74 4.68 6.69 -2.15
C LYS A 74 3.66 5.68 -2.64
N PHE A 75 2.98 5.05 -1.71
CA PHE A 75 1.97 4.06 -1.99
C PHE A 75 0.74 4.30 -1.14
N ARG A 76 -0.41 3.94 -1.69
CA ARG A 76 -1.71 4.04 -1.03
C ARG A 76 -2.39 2.69 -0.99
N CYS A 77 -3.01 2.39 0.14
CA CYS A 77 -3.81 1.18 0.31
C CYS A 77 -5.18 1.46 0.91
N GLY A 78 -6.06 0.46 0.84
CA GLY A 78 -7.42 0.51 1.37
C GLY A 78 -8.26 -0.67 0.93
N SER A 79 -9.57 -0.56 1.04
CA SER A 79 -10.54 -1.53 0.50
C SER A 79 -11.37 -0.89 -0.62
N PRO A 80 -11.59 -1.59 -1.75
CA PRO A 80 -12.47 -1.11 -2.82
C PRO A 80 -13.97 -1.28 -2.46
N LEU A 81 -14.29 -1.94 -1.35
CA LEU A 81 -15.67 -2.20 -0.93
C LEU A 81 -16.38 -0.90 -0.51
N ARG A 82 -17.47 -0.60 -1.22
CA ARG A 82 -18.32 0.58 -0.98
C ARG A 82 -19.80 0.23 -1.18
N GLY A 83 -20.68 0.94 -0.46
CA GLY A 83 -22.13 0.82 -0.62
C GLY A 83 -22.68 -0.58 -0.32
N TRP A 84 -23.67 -1.03 -1.09
CA TRP A 84 -24.33 -2.35 -0.94
C TRP A 84 -23.37 -3.56 -0.95
N LYS A 85 -22.18 -3.43 -1.54
CA LYS A 85 -21.15 -4.49 -1.52
C LYS A 85 -20.65 -4.80 -0.09
N LEU A 86 -20.83 -3.89 0.87
CA LEU A 86 -20.56 -4.13 2.29
C LEU A 86 -21.48 -5.20 2.89
N LEU A 87 -22.74 -5.25 2.44
CA LEU A 87 -23.70 -6.27 2.89
C LEU A 87 -23.29 -7.66 2.42
N LEU A 88 -22.70 -7.75 1.22
CA LEU A 88 -22.15 -9.00 0.70
C LEU A 88 -20.90 -9.43 1.46
N ALA A 89 -20.09 -8.51 2.00
CA ALA A 89 -18.89 -8.84 2.76
C ALA A 89 -19.20 -9.71 4.00
N LEU A 90 -20.36 -9.53 4.63
CA LEU A 90 -20.82 -10.38 5.75
C LEU A 90 -20.99 -11.86 5.35
N PHE A 91 -21.24 -12.15 4.07
CA PHE A 91 -21.44 -13.50 3.54
C PHE A 91 -20.27 -14.02 2.67
N SER A 92 -19.35 -13.16 2.22
CA SER A 92 -18.36 -13.48 1.17
C SER A 92 -16.90 -13.52 1.62
N VAL A 93 -16.58 -13.17 2.87
CA VAL A 93 -15.22 -13.29 3.45
C VAL A 93 -14.72 -14.76 3.45
N LEU A 94 -15.61 -15.74 3.27
CA LEU A 94 -15.27 -17.17 3.21
C LEU A 94 -14.79 -17.67 1.82
N GLY A 95 -14.90 -16.89 0.74
CA GLY A 95 -14.69 -17.44 -0.62
C GLY A 95 -13.88 -16.62 -1.63
N ARG A 96 -13.61 -15.32 -1.40
CA ARG A 96 -12.86 -14.46 -2.35
C ARG A 96 -11.97 -13.44 -1.65
N PRO A 97 -10.79 -13.86 -1.14
CA PRO A 97 -9.84 -12.96 -0.49
C PRO A 97 -9.13 -12.04 -1.49
N GLU A 98 -8.99 -12.44 -2.77
CA GLU A 98 -8.39 -11.59 -3.79
C GLU A 98 -9.26 -10.37 -4.09
N ASN A 99 -8.66 -9.16 -4.05
CA ASN A 99 -9.30 -7.85 -4.24
C ASN A 99 -10.13 -7.31 -3.06
N TYR A 100 -10.06 -7.93 -1.88
CA TYR A 100 -10.63 -7.32 -0.66
C TYR A 100 -9.91 -6.02 -0.27
N LEU A 101 -8.63 -5.93 -0.65
CA LEU A 101 -7.73 -4.81 -0.43
C LEU A 101 -7.13 -4.37 -1.77
N PHE A 102 -6.82 -3.08 -1.88
CA PHE A 102 -6.02 -2.54 -2.98
C PHE A 102 -4.71 -1.97 -2.45
N ILE A 103 -3.73 -1.94 -3.34
CA ILE A 103 -2.51 -1.16 -3.21
C ILE A 103 -2.19 -0.52 -4.56
N GLU A 104 -1.75 0.72 -4.54
CA GLU A 104 -1.36 1.49 -5.73
C GLU A 104 -0.16 2.37 -5.40
N GLN A 105 0.68 2.61 -6.40
CA GLN A 105 1.75 3.60 -6.30
C GLN A 105 1.17 4.98 -6.61
N GLU A 106 1.47 5.96 -5.77
CA GLU A 106 1.12 7.35 -6.03
C GLU A 106 2.17 7.92 -7.01
N GLU A 107 1.73 8.34 -8.18
CA GLU A 107 2.60 9.07 -9.11
C GLU A 107 2.98 10.41 -8.49
N GLU A 108 4.27 10.65 -8.27
CA GLU A 108 4.73 12.01 -8.05
C GLU A 108 4.54 12.78 -9.36
N LYS A 109 3.64 13.77 -9.33
CA LYS A 109 3.63 14.82 -10.34
C LYS A 109 5.01 15.48 -10.29
N LYS A 110 5.90 15.09 -11.20
CA LYS A 110 7.09 15.89 -11.50
C LYS A 110 6.55 17.25 -11.89
N LEU A 111 6.69 18.25 -11.02
CA LEU A 111 6.67 19.64 -11.49
C LEU A 111 7.86 19.73 -12.43
N CYS A 112 7.59 19.52 -13.72
CA CYS A 112 8.47 19.91 -14.80
C CYS A 112 8.73 21.40 -14.58
N GLY A 113 9.93 21.72 -14.10
CA GLY A 113 10.40 23.09 -14.07
C GLY A 113 10.43 23.57 -15.52
N ASP A 114 9.62 24.58 -15.81
CA ASP A 114 9.69 25.31 -17.06
C ASP A 114 11.11 25.86 -17.19
N PHE A 115 11.90 25.20 -18.04
CA PHE A 115 13.11 25.77 -18.60
C PHE A 115 12.64 26.71 -19.72
N VAL A 116 12.69 28.02 -19.47
CA VAL A 116 12.74 28.99 -20.57
C VAL A 116 13.99 29.83 -20.35
N VAL A 117 14.83 29.75 -21.39
CA VAL A 117 16.10 30.44 -21.61
C VAL A 117 15.91 31.96 -21.57
#